data_AF-A0A2H1VPP5-F1
#
_entry.id   AF-A0A2H1VPP5-F1
#
_cell.length_a   1.000
_cell.length_b   1.000
_cell.length_c   1.000
_cell.angle_alpha   90.00
_cell.angle_beta   90.00
_cell.angle_gamma   90.00
#
_symmetry.space_group_name_H-M   'P 1'
#
loop_
_entity.id
_entity.type
_entity.pdbx_description
1 polymer ?
#
loop_
_entity_poly.entity_id
_entity_poly.type
_entity_poly.pdbx_seq_one_letter_code
_entity_poly.pdbx_strand_id
1 'polypeptide(L)'
;PNLSTKQDDFIPLGVDRHTHATGMYTSRPVIKYLARETHLYVQIAKQLQIFAQLGNNDKKFEEIMWISGVLQDHTVITGAMRPIVADYYAKKAYLAREISMQMFRPAFNILRNSSSKMIYYACHFNISSCWTLEGNRFFIVVYNPLAWAVTLPIRLPVARGIYKVYDPKGVQQNHSLITIHELVMSLPDRGDFLTEDELVFIADKIPPLGFRSYFIERIQLRTRTRRSVLKRAS
;
A
#
# COMPACT_ATOMS: atom_id res chain seq x y z
N PRO A 1 -39.60 34.73 -2.16
CA PRO A 1 -38.37 35.49 -2.49
C PRO A 1 -37.73 34.87 -3.74
N ASN A 2 -37.33 35.67 -4.73
CA ASN A 2 -36.61 35.15 -5.89
C ASN A 2 -35.11 35.09 -5.52
N LEU A 3 -34.51 33.90 -5.56
CA LEU A 3 -33.10 33.69 -5.21
C LEU A 3 -32.26 33.54 -6.49
N SER A 4 -31.03 34.05 -6.44
CA SER A 4 -30.05 33.87 -7.53
C SER A 4 -29.45 32.46 -7.52
N THR A 5 -29.19 31.91 -8.70
CA THR A 5 -28.50 30.62 -8.85
C THR A 5 -26.98 30.80 -8.84
N LYS A 6 -26.25 29.95 -8.11
CA LYS A 6 -24.78 29.82 -8.13
C LYS A 6 -24.41 28.35 -8.43
N GLN A 7 -23.45 28.14 -9.35
CA GLN A 7 -23.10 26.80 -9.85
C GLN A 7 -21.64 26.37 -9.58
N ASP A 8 -20.72 27.31 -9.36
CA ASP A 8 -19.30 26.99 -9.10
C ASP A 8 -18.95 26.92 -7.61
N ASP A 9 -17.68 26.70 -7.32
CA ASP A 9 -17.12 26.68 -5.98
C ASP A 9 -16.72 28.07 -5.45
N PHE A 10 -16.11 28.06 -4.25
CA PHE A 10 -15.57 29.22 -3.56
C PHE A 10 -14.07 29.05 -3.27
N ILE A 11 -13.31 28.49 -4.22
CA ILE A 11 -11.85 28.35 -4.10
C ILE A 11 -11.11 29.15 -5.18
N PRO A 12 -9.89 29.67 -4.88
CA PRO A 12 -9.21 29.62 -3.59
C PRO A 12 -9.80 30.60 -2.57
N LEU A 13 -9.78 30.21 -1.28
CA LEU A 13 -10.16 31.11 -0.19
C LEU A 13 -9.08 32.19 0.00
N GLY A 14 -9.41 33.44 -0.31
CA GLY A 14 -8.61 34.62 0.01
C GLY A 14 -9.16 35.35 1.23
N VAL A 15 -8.30 35.72 2.17
CA VAL A 15 -8.66 36.56 3.33
C VAL A 15 -8.46 38.04 2.99
N ASP A 16 -7.39 38.35 2.26
CA ASP A 16 -7.07 39.69 1.76
C ASP A 16 -6.33 39.59 0.40
N ARG A 17 -5.89 40.72 -0.16
CA ARG A 17 -5.22 40.81 -1.47
C ARG A 17 -3.99 39.91 -1.60
N HIS A 18 -3.28 39.64 -0.51
CA HIS A 18 -2.02 38.91 -0.49
C HIS A 18 -2.09 37.59 0.29
N THR A 19 -3.13 37.38 1.10
CA THR A 19 -3.29 36.17 1.94
C THR A 19 -4.30 35.20 1.33
N HIS A 20 -3.80 34.08 0.80
CA HIS A 20 -4.62 33.00 0.26
C HIS A 20 -4.36 31.69 1.01
N ALA A 21 -5.42 30.97 1.37
CA ALA A 21 -5.35 29.71 2.11
C ALA A 21 -4.95 28.51 1.21
N THR A 22 -4.17 28.72 0.15
CA THR A 22 -3.79 27.65 -0.80
C THR A 22 -2.73 26.70 -0.24
N GLY A 23 -1.98 27.12 0.79
CA GLY A 23 -1.01 26.25 1.46
C GLY A 23 -1.62 24.98 2.07
N MET A 24 -2.90 25.05 2.47
CA MET A 24 -3.61 23.89 3.04
C MET A 24 -3.76 22.72 2.08
N TYR A 25 -3.64 22.96 0.77
CA TYR A 25 -3.69 21.91 -0.26
C TYR A 25 -2.48 20.98 -0.20
N THR A 26 -1.37 21.42 0.39
CA THR A 26 -0.12 20.64 0.47
C THR A 26 0.33 20.36 1.90
N SER A 27 0.03 21.24 2.86
CA SER A 27 0.48 21.12 4.25
C SER A 27 0.22 19.73 4.85
N ARG A 28 1.25 19.16 5.49
CA ARG A 28 1.25 17.79 6.05
C ARG A 28 0.82 16.72 5.03
N PRO A 29 1.59 16.51 3.94
CA PRO A 29 1.21 15.60 2.86
C PRO A 29 1.09 14.14 3.32
N VAL A 30 1.84 13.73 4.35
CA VAL A 30 1.73 12.39 4.96
C VAL A 30 0.32 12.13 5.48
N ILE A 31 -0.32 13.09 6.14
CA ILE A 31 -1.68 12.93 6.65
C ILE A 31 -2.68 12.82 5.51
N LYS A 32 -2.51 13.62 4.45
CA LYS A 32 -3.34 13.54 3.24
C LYS A 32 -3.20 12.16 2.56
N TYR A 33 -1.99 11.63 2.48
CA TYR A 33 -1.73 10.27 1.99
C TYR A 33 -2.43 9.23 2.88
N LEU A 34 -2.22 9.27 4.20
CA LEU A 34 -2.80 8.32 5.15
C LEU A 34 -4.33 8.38 5.18
N ALA A 35 -4.94 9.54 4.95
CA ALA A 35 -6.39 9.67 4.82
C ALA A 35 -6.91 8.93 3.57
N ARG A 36 -6.21 9.02 2.44
CA ARG A 36 -6.54 8.27 1.22
C ARG A 36 -6.34 6.77 1.40
N GLU A 37 -5.21 6.36 1.99
CA GLU A 37 -4.92 4.96 2.27
C GLU A 37 -5.94 4.36 3.23
N THR A 38 -6.23 5.04 4.34
CA THR A 38 -7.25 4.61 5.30
C THR A 38 -8.61 4.42 4.63
N HIS A 39 -9.03 5.37 3.80
CA HIS A 39 -10.27 5.25 3.03
C HIS A 39 -10.27 4.01 2.12
N LEU A 40 -9.18 3.77 1.38
CA LEU A 40 -9.03 2.59 0.54
C LEU A 40 -9.19 1.29 1.35
N TYR A 41 -8.53 1.19 2.50
CA TYR A 41 -8.61 0.00 3.36
C TYR A 41 -10.03 -0.21 3.90
N VAL A 42 -10.74 0.85 4.27
CA VAL A 42 -12.16 0.77 4.68
C VAL A 42 -13.04 0.23 3.55
N GLN A 43 -12.83 0.68 2.30
CA GLN A 43 -13.62 0.17 1.17
C GLN A 43 -13.33 -1.30 0.87
N ILE A 44 -12.05 -1.71 0.89
CA ILE A 44 -11.67 -3.12 0.73
C ILE A 44 -12.27 -3.97 1.86
N ALA A 45 -12.27 -3.48 3.11
CA ALA A 45 -12.87 -4.17 4.24
C ALA A 45 -14.36 -4.44 4.02
N LYS A 46 -15.11 -3.44 3.56
CA LYS A 46 -16.54 -3.59 3.23
C LYS A 46 -16.78 -4.63 2.15
N GLN A 47 -15.97 -4.60 1.08
CA GLN A 47 -16.07 -5.55 -0.03
C GLN A 47 -15.79 -6.99 0.46
N LEU A 48 -14.67 -7.19 1.16
CA LEU A 48 -14.26 -8.51 1.64
C LEU A 48 -15.18 -9.06 2.74
N GLN A 49 -15.74 -8.21 3.59
CA GLN A 49 -16.75 -8.60 4.58
C GLN A 49 -17.94 -9.31 3.92
N ILE A 50 -18.43 -8.76 2.81
CA ILE A 50 -19.58 -9.31 2.07
C ILE A 50 -19.16 -10.54 1.27
N PHE A 51 -18.09 -10.44 0.47
CA PHE A 51 -17.69 -11.53 -0.43
C PHE A 51 -17.26 -12.80 0.31
N ALA A 52 -16.55 -12.65 1.43
CA ALA A 52 -16.14 -13.79 2.24
C ALA A 52 -17.19 -14.19 3.29
N GLN A 53 -18.34 -13.50 3.35
CA GLN A 53 -19.40 -13.72 4.34
C GLN A 53 -18.82 -13.80 5.77
N LEU A 54 -17.96 -12.84 6.11
CA LEU A 54 -17.34 -12.82 7.43
C LEU A 54 -18.40 -12.67 8.52
N GLY A 55 -18.08 -13.15 9.72
CA GLY A 55 -18.92 -12.93 10.91
C GLY A 55 -19.02 -11.45 11.31
N ASN A 56 -19.62 -11.19 12.48
CA ASN A 56 -19.79 -9.84 12.99
C ASN A 56 -18.42 -9.14 13.19
N ASN A 57 -18.25 -8.00 12.50
CA ASN A 57 -17.10 -7.11 12.64
C ASN A 57 -17.54 -5.66 12.94
N ASP A 58 -18.74 -5.44 13.47
CA ASP A 58 -19.35 -4.11 13.66
C ASP A 58 -18.44 -3.18 14.46
N LYS A 59 -17.87 -3.64 15.57
CA LYS A 59 -16.93 -2.86 16.38
C LYS A 59 -15.67 -2.45 15.59
N LYS A 60 -15.14 -3.35 14.75
CA LYS A 60 -13.98 -3.05 13.91
C LYS A 60 -14.35 -2.00 12.86
N PHE A 61 -15.53 -2.13 12.26
CA PHE A 61 -16.05 -1.15 11.30
C PHE A 61 -16.29 0.21 11.94
N GLU A 62 -16.92 0.26 13.12
CA GLU A 62 -17.13 1.49 13.88
C GLU A 62 -15.79 2.21 14.12
N GLU A 63 -14.76 1.48 14.55
CA GLU A 63 -13.44 2.05 14.82
C GLU A 63 -12.77 2.58 13.54
N ILE A 64 -12.66 1.77 12.47
CA ILE A 64 -11.99 2.23 11.23
C ILE A 64 -12.78 3.34 10.52
N MET A 65 -14.11 3.33 10.61
CA MET A 65 -14.95 4.39 10.05
C MET A 65 -14.84 5.68 10.87
N TRP A 66 -14.77 5.58 12.20
CA TRP A 66 -14.49 6.74 13.06
C TRP A 66 -13.12 7.34 12.70
N ILE A 67 -12.07 6.52 12.58
CA ILE A 67 -10.72 6.99 12.19
C ILE A 67 -10.77 7.65 10.81
N SER A 68 -11.40 7.01 9.81
CA SER A 68 -11.55 7.59 8.47
C SER A 68 -12.31 8.91 8.49
N GLY A 69 -13.30 9.05 9.37
CA GLY A 69 -14.12 10.25 9.54
C GLY A 69 -13.35 11.40 10.17
N VAL A 70 -12.66 11.18 11.29
CA VAL A 70 -11.87 12.23 11.96
C VAL A 70 -10.70 12.71 11.11
N LEU A 71 -10.16 11.87 10.22
CA LEU A 71 -9.15 12.31 9.24
C LEU A 71 -9.71 13.31 8.21
N GLN A 72 -11.03 13.40 8.03
CA GLN A 72 -11.67 14.42 7.18
C GLN A 72 -11.93 15.74 7.91
N ASP A 73 -11.68 15.81 9.22
CA ASP A 73 -11.82 17.07 9.94
C ASP A 73 -10.98 18.16 9.27
N HIS A 74 -11.60 19.32 9.09
CA HIS A 74 -11.03 20.46 8.38
C HIS A 74 -9.76 21.03 9.01
N THR A 75 -9.38 20.66 10.24
CA THR A 75 -8.07 20.99 10.82
C THR A 75 -7.03 19.87 10.56
N VAL A 76 -7.49 18.63 10.45
CA VAL A 76 -6.66 17.45 10.23
C VAL A 76 -6.29 17.32 8.75
N ILE A 77 -7.28 17.24 7.85
CA ILE A 77 -7.03 17.02 6.42
C ILE A 77 -6.30 18.19 5.77
N THR A 78 -6.54 19.42 6.24
CA THR A 78 -5.85 20.64 5.79
C THR A 78 -4.42 20.72 6.33
N GLY A 79 -4.11 19.97 7.39
CA GLY A 79 -2.82 19.99 8.07
C GLY A 79 -2.65 21.16 9.06
N ALA A 80 -3.72 21.90 9.37
CA ALA A 80 -3.76 23.04 10.29
C ALA A 80 -3.80 22.62 11.78
N MET A 81 -2.97 21.66 12.14
CA MET A 81 -2.90 21.07 13.49
C MET A 81 -1.46 21.09 14.03
N ARG A 82 -1.30 21.01 15.35
CA ARG A 82 0.01 20.93 16.01
C ARG A 82 0.71 19.59 15.69
N PRO A 83 2.06 19.52 15.72
CA PRO A 83 2.79 18.29 15.40
C PRO A 83 2.37 17.06 16.23
N ILE A 84 2.12 17.23 17.53
CA ILE A 84 1.65 16.14 18.41
C ILE A 84 0.29 15.57 17.98
N VAL A 85 -0.59 16.42 17.46
CA VAL A 85 -1.91 16.02 16.96
C VAL A 85 -1.75 15.28 15.63
N ALA A 86 -0.83 15.73 14.77
CA ALA A 86 -0.51 15.03 13.53
C ALA A 86 0.06 13.63 13.79
N ASP A 87 0.98 13.47 14.74
CA ASP A 87 1.51 12.17 15.15
C ASP A 87 0.42 11.24 15.69
N TYR A 88 -0.48 11.77 16.53
CA TYR A 88 -1.64 11.02 17.03
C TYR A 88 -2.51 10.48 15.90
N TYR A 89 -2.87 11.31 14.91
CA TYR A 89 -3.70 10.86 13.79
C TYR A 89 -2.96 9.95 12.82
N ALA A 90 -1.64 10.10 12.66
CA ALA A 90 -0.84 9.13 11.90
C ALA A 90 -0.86 7.74 12.57
N LYS A 91 -0.73 7.68 13.90
CA LYS A 91 -0.88 6.43 14.66
C LYS A 91 -2.28 5.84 14.54
N LYS A 92 -3.33 6.67 14.55
CA LYS A 92 -4.70 6.20 14.31
C LYS A 92 -4.88 5.64 12.90
N ALA A 93 -4.36 6.30 11.86
CA ALA A 93 -4.42 5.76 10.50
C ALA A 93 -3.71 4.40 10.39
N TYR A 94 -2.54 4.25 11.02
CA TYR A 94 -1.84 2.96 11.11
C TYR A 94 -2.69 1.89 11.82
N LEU A 95 -3.34 2.23 12.93
CA LEU A 95 -4.26 1.32 13.62
C LEU A 95 -5.43 0.90 12.72
N ALA A 96 -6.03 1.82 11.96
CA ALA A 96 -7.11 1.50 11.02
C ALA A 96 -6.66 0.51 9.93
N ARG A 97 -5.43 0.68 9.42
CA ARG A 97 -4.80 -0.28 8.49
C ARG A 97 -4.68 -1.66 9.14
N GLU A 98 -4.17 -1.75 10.37
CA GLU A 98 -4.00 -3.04 11.06
C GLU A 98 -5.33 -3.73 11.36
N ILE A 99 -6.34 -3.00 11.83
CA ILE A 99 -7.69 -3.52 12.05
C ILE A 99 -8.29 -4.04 10.73
N SER A 100 -8.09 -3.30 9.63
CA SER A 100 -8.54 -3.73 8.30
C SER A 100 -7.85 -5.01 7.86
N MET A 101 -6.54 -5.14 8.08
CA MET A 101 -5.78 -6.37 7.79
C MET A 101 -6.29 -7.59 8.57
N GLN A 102 -6.79 -7.41 9.80
CA GLN A 102 -7.42 -8.49 10.56
C GLN A 102 -8.69 -9.03 9.90
N MET A 103 -9.38 -8.24 9.07
CA MET A 103 -10.53 -8.69 8.27
C MET A 103 -10.09 -9.26 6.91
N PHE A 104 -9.05 -8.69 6.31
CA PHE A 104 -8.55 -9.16 5.01
C PHE A 104 -8.00 -10.59 5.09
N ARG A 105 -7.25 -10.90 6.17
CA ARG A 105 -6.64 -12.23 6.37
C ARG A 105 -7.65 -13.39 6.34
N PRO A 106 -8.68 -13.42 7.20
CA PRO A 106 -9.69 -14.48 7.15
C PRO A 106 -10.49 -14.45 5.84
N ALA A 107 -10.78 -13.27 5.28
CA ALA A 107 -11.47 -13.17 3.99
C ALA A 107 -10.71 -13.86 2.87
N PHE A 108 -9.40 -13.59 2.72
CA PHE A 108 -8.60 -14.27 1.71
C PHE A 108 -8.42 -15.76 2.00
N ASN A 109 -8.41 -16.20 3.27
CA ASN A 109 -8.41 -17.63 3.58
C ASN A 109 -9.67 -18.32 3.08
N ILE A 110 -10.85 -17.72 3.31
CA ILE A 110 -12.13 -18.25 2.82
C ILE A 110 -12.17 -18.23 1.28
N LEU A 111 -11.92 -17.07 0.68
CA LEU A 111 -12.05 -16.88 -0.78
C LEU A 111 -11.04 -17.70 -1.58
N ARG A 112 -9.87 -18.00 -1.03
CA ARG A 112 -8.85 -18.86 -1.67
C ARG A 112 -8.93 -20.32 -1.23
N ASN A 113 -9.90 -20.69 -0.39
CA ASN A 113 -9.97 -22.00 0.24
C ASN A 113 -8.61 -22.43 0.85
N SER A 114 -7.94 -21.48 1.51
CA SER A 114 -6.64 -21.68 2.16
C SER A 114 -6.81 -22.09 3.62
N SER A 115 -5.78 -22.71 4.20
CA SER A 115 -5.77 -23.04 5.64
C SER A 115 -6.05 -21.80 6.49
N SER A 116 -6.86 -21.95 7.54
CA SER A 116 -7.13 -20.88 8.52
C SER A 116 -5.87 -20.38 9.23
N LYS A 117 -4.78 -21.16 9.22
CA LYS A 117 -3.48 -20.80 9.78
C LYS A 117 -2.63 -19.92 8.85
N MET A 118 -3.04 -19.74 7.59
CA MET A 118 -2.31 -18.89 6.65
C MET A 118 -2.46 -17.41 7.04
N ILE A 119 -1.33 -16.72 7.19
CA ILE A 119 -1.29 -15.32 7.58
C ILE A 119 -0.80 -14.48 6.40
N TYR A 120 -1.55 -13.43 6.08
CA TYR A 120 -1.18 -12.43 5.08
C TYR A 120 -0.58 -11.21 5.78
N TYR A 121 0.49 -10.69 5.19
CA TYR A 121 1.17 -9.49 5.64
C TYR A 121 1.15 -8.45 4.53
N ALA A 122 1.08 -7.18 4.92
CA ALA A 122 1.25 -6.06 4.00
C ALA A 122 2.71 -5.61 4.05
N CYS A 123 3.34 -5.48 2.89
CA CYS A 123 4.70 -4.96 2.78
C CYS A 123 4.73 -3.42 2.94
N HIS A 124 5.92 -2.88 3.17
CA HIS A 124 6.19 -1.43 3.16
C HIS A 124 6.77 -1.02 1.81
N PHE A 125 5.89 -0.95 0.80
CA PHE A 125 6.30 -0.66 -0.58
C PHE A 125 6.83 0.76 -0.78
N ASN A 126 6.46 1.72 0.10
CA ASN A 126 6.96 3.10 0.05
C ASN A 126 8.47 3.23 0.33
N ILE A 127 9.05 2.26 1.04
CA ILE A 127 10.49 2.18 1.36
C ILE A 127 11.13 0.92 0.75
N SER A 128 10.46 0.30 -0.22
CA SER A 128 10.86 -0.96 -0.87
C SER A 128 11.36 -1.99 0.15
N SER A 129 10.55 -2.28 1.17
CA SER A 129 10.88 -3.22 2.25
C SER A 129 9.77 -4.24 2.51
N CYS A 130 10.15 -5.51 2.66
CA CYS A 130 9.24 -6.57 3.09
C CYS A 130 9.98 -7.80 3.64
N TRP A 131 9.93 -8.02 4.96
CA TRP A 131 10.57 -9.19 5.59
C TRP A 131 10.00 -10.54 5.14
N THR A 132 8.72 -10.59 4.77
CA THR A 132 8.07 -11.85 4.37
C THR A 132 8.53 -12.37 3.02
N LEU A 133 9.24 -11.56 2.24
CA LEU A 133 9.72 -11.91 0.90
C LEU A 133 11.22 -12.30 0.89
N GLU A 134 11.83 -12.50 2.06
CA GLU A 134 13.24 -12.88 2.18
C GLU A 134 13.47 -14.39 1.96
N GLY A 135 12.41 -15.20 2.11
CA GLY A 135 12.43 -16.65 1.92
C GLY A 135 12.64 -17.11 0.46
N ASN A 136 12.82 -18.42 0.28
CA ASN A 136 13.02 -19.01 -1.05
C ASN A 136 11.72 -19.20 -1.84
N ARG A 137 10.60 -19.38 -1.15
CA ARG A 137 9.28 -19.61 -1.77
C ARG A 137 8.25 -18.82 -1.02
N PHE A 138 7.48 -18.03 -1.74
CA PHE A 138 6.38 -17.25 -1.20
C PHE A 138 5.32 -17.06 -2.27
N PHE A 139 4.14 -16.64 -1.85
CA PHE A 139 3.10 -16.22 -2.77
C PHE A 139 2.60 -14.85 -2.35
N ILE A 140 2.04 -14.15 -3.31
CA ILE A 140 1.34 -12.89 -3.07
C ILE A 140 -0.09 -12.99 -3.57
N VAL A 141 -0.95 -12.16 -3.02
CA VAL A 141 -2.32 -11.97 -3.50
C VAL A 141 -2.48 -10.51 -3.88
N VAL A 142 -2.88 -10.27 -5.12
CA VAL A 142 -3.18 -8.93 -5.63
C VAL A 142 -4.68 -8.80 -5.74
N TYR A 143 -5.26 -7.90 -4.95
CA TYR A 143 -6.69 -7.61 -4.94
C TYR A 143 -7.00 -6.35 -5.74
N ASN A 144 -8.04 -6.41 -6.56
CA ASN A 144 -8.56 -5.31 -7.35
C ASN A 144 -9.91 -4.86 -6.75
N PRO A 145 -9.97 -3.70 -6.07
CA PRO A 145 -11.20 -3.18 -5.50
C PRO A 145 -12.11 -2.47 -6.51
N LEU A 146 -11.70 -2.37 -7.79
CA LEU A 146 -12.48 -1.71 -8.84
C LEU A 146 -13.47 -2.67 -9.50
N ALA A 147 -14.55 -2.12 -10.05
CA ALA A 147 -15.60 -2.87 -10.76
C ALA A 147 -15.24 -3.25 -12.21
N TRP A 148 -13.99 -3.05 -12.64
CA TRP A 148 -13.48 -3.47 -13.95
C TRP A 148 -12.12 -4.15 -13.80
N ALA A 149 -11.73 -4.91 -14.82
CA ALA A 149 -10.46 -5.63 -14.81
C ALA A 149 -9.28 -4.65 -14.94
N VAL A 150 -8.19 -4.93 -14.21
CA VAL A 150 -6.99 -4.08 -14.20
C VAL A 150 -5.75 -4.90 -14.56
N THR A 151 -4.91 -4.33 -15.40
CA THR A 151 -3.55 -4.81 -15.68
C THR A 151 -2.57 -3.75 -15.18
N LEU A 152 -1.67 -4.14 -14.28
CA LEU A 152 -0.67 -3.22 -13.71
C LEU A 152 0.67 -3.90 -13.43
N PRO A 153 1.79 -3.17 -13.43
CA PRO A 153 3.06 -3.68 -12.94
C PRO A 153 3.01 -3.84 -11.41
N ILE A 154 3.42 -5.02 -10.94
CA ILE A 154 3.66 -5.30 -9.51
C ILE A 154 5.16 -5.22 -9.25
N ARG A 155 5.55 -4.54 -8.18
CA ARG A 155 6.95 -4.38 -7.75
C ARG A 155 7.09 -4.95 -6.34
N LEU A 156 7.93 -5.96 -6.18
CA LEU A 156 8.15 -6.65 -4.91
C LEU A 156 9.60 -6.48 -4.46
N PRO A 157 9.86 -5.93 -3.27
CA PRO A 157 11.21 -5.89 -2.72
C PRO A 157 11.63 -7.31 -2.33
N VAL A 158 12.74 -7.78 -2.89
CA VAL A 158 13.25 -9.14 -2.72
C VAL A 158 14.76 -9.13 -2.50
N ALA A 159 15.28 -10.19 -1.91
CA ALA A 159 16.74 -10.35 -1.84
C ALA A 159 17.32 -10.54 -3.24
N ARG A 160 18.60 -10.22 -3.42
CA ARG A 160 19.27 -10.41 -4.70
C ARG A 160 19.32 -11.89 -5.10
N GLY A 161 18.87 -12.20 -6.31
CA GLY A 161 18.77 -13.59 -6.74
C GLY A 161 18.22 -13.78 -8.15
N ILE A 162 18.02 -15.05 -8.51
CA ILE A 162 17.29 -15.45 -9.72
C ILE A 162 15.93 -15.97 -9.29
N TYR A 163 14.88 -15.47 -9.91
CA TYR A 163 13.50 -15.78 -9.54
C TYR A 163 12.76 -16.45 -10.69
N LYS A 164 11.70 -17.18 -10.35
CA LYS A 164 10.60 -17.51 -11.25
C LYS A 164 9.30 -17.05 -10.63
N VAL A 165 8.43 -16.50 -11.47
CA VAL A 165 7.10 -16.04 -11.09
C VAL A 165 6.10 -16.88 -11.87
N TYR A 166 5.09 -17.40 -11.17
CA TYR A 166 4.04 -18.23 -11.73
C TYR A 166 2.68 -17.61 -11.43
N ASP A 167 1.79 -17.63 -12.41
CA ASP A 167 0.40 -17.22 -12.24
C ASP A 167 -0.43 -18.33 -11.53
N PRO A 168 -1.72 -18.10 -11.24
CA PRO A 168 -2.56 -19.11 -10.61
C PRO A 168 -2.71 -20.42 -11.41
N LYS A 169 -2.44 -20.40 -12.72
CA LYS A 169 -2.53 -21.55 -13.63
C LYS A 169 -1.19 -22.30 -13.74
N GLY A 170 -0.16 -21.86 -13.03
CA GLY A 170 1.19 -22.42 -13.11
C GLY A 170 1.98 -21.96 -14.34
N VAL A 171 1.50 -20.95 -15.08
CA VAL A 171 2.20 -20.39 -16.24
C VAL A 171 3.27 -19.42 -15.76
N GLN A 172 4.51 -19.65 -16.20
CA GLN A 172 5.63 -18.78 -15.86
C GLN A 172 5.45 -17.39 -16.50
N GLN A 173 5.61 -16.35 -15.69
CA GLN A 173 5.50 -14.96 -16.09
C GLN A 173 6.88 -14.35 -16.37
N ASN A 174 6.93 -13.48 -17.38
CA ASN A 174 8.09 -12.64 -17.60
C ASN A 174 8.22 -11.62 -16.46
N HIS A 175 9.45 -11.41 -16.02
CA HIS A 175 9.76 -10.47 -14.94
C HIS A 175 11.10 -9.82 -15.18
N SER A 176 11.38 -8.76 -14.44
CA SER A 176 12.65 -8.06 -14.41
C SER A 176 13.05 -7.81 -12.97
N LEU A 177 14.36 -7.73 -12.72
CA LEU A 177 14.90 -7.33 -11.44
C LEU A 177 15.52 -5.95 -11.58
N ILE A 178 15.12 -5.03 -10.72
CA ILE A 178 15.61 -3.65 -10.71
C ILE A 178 16.26 -3.40 -9.36
N THR A 179 17.55 -3.07 -9.34
CA THR A 179 18.22 -2.77 -8.07
C THR A 179 17.61 -1.55 -7.40
N ILE A 180 17.35 -1.66 -6.09
CA ILE A 180 16.79 -0.57 -5.29
C ILE A 180 17.81 0.57 -5.26
N HIS A 181 17.33 1.80 -5.54
CA HIS A 181 18.18 2.98 -5.61
C HIS A 181 18.81 3.29 -4.23
N GLU A 182 20.05 3.79 -4.23
CA GLU A 182 20.80 4.07 -3.00
C GLU A 182 20.05 4.99 -2.04
N LEU A 183 19.39 6.04 -2.57
CA LEU A 183 18.55 6.94 -1.76
C LEU A 183 17.42 6.24 -1.00
N VAL A 184 16.87 5.16 -1.55
CA VAL A 184 15.85 4.35 -0.85
C VAL A 184 16.54 3.45 0.17
N MET A 185 17.64 2.80 -0.22
CA MET A 185 18.44 1.96 0.68
C MET A 185 18.96 2.72 1.91
N SER A 186 19.27 4.00 1.76
CA SER A 186 19.81 4.86 2.82
C SER A 186 18.74 5.54 3.69
N LEU A 187 17.45 5.24 3.51
CA LEU A 187 16.39 5.80 4.35
C LEU A 187 16.56 5.30 5.81
N PRO A 188 16.60 6.19 6.82
CA PRO A 188 16.88 5.80 8.21
C PRO A 188 15.92 4.75 8.76
N ASP A 189 14.63 4.89 8.48
CA ASP A 189 13.58 3.99 8.97
C ASP A 189 13.29 2.84 8.00
N ARG A 190 14.19 2.58 7.04
CA ARG A 190 14.00 1.47 6.12
C ARG A 190 14.12 0.12 6.79
N GLY A 191 14.92 0.01 7.86
CA GLY A 191 15.23 -1.22 8.61
C GLY A 191 16.26 -2.15 7.92
N ASP A 192 16.74 -3.15 8.67
CA ASP A 192 17.78 -4.10 8.24
C ASP A 192 17.23 -5.26 7.38
N PHE A 193 16.51 -4.93 6.32
CA PHE A 193 15.91 -5.94 5.44
C PHE A 193 16.91 -6.43 4.39
N LEU A 194 16.87 -7.72 4.09
CA LEU A 194 17.71 -8.36 3.06
C LEU A 194 17.28 -8.02 1.62
N THR A 195 16.29 -7.15 1.45
CA THR A 195 15.75 -6.76 0.15
C THR A 195 16.67 -5.74 -0.53
N GLU A 196 17.24 -6.12 -1.68
CA GLU A 196 18.22 -5.31 -2.42
C GLU A 196 17.75 -4.97 -3.84
N ASP A 197 16.85 -5.79 -4.40
CA ASP A 197 16.31 -5.62 -5.75
C ASP A 197 14.76 -5.63 -5.69
N GLU A 198 14.12 -5.02 -6.67
CA GLU A 198 12.68 -5.11 -6.90
C GLU A 198 12.39 -6.08 -8.03
N LEU A 199 11.64 -7.14 -7.72
CA LEU A 199 11.08 -8.05 -8.70
C LEU A 199 9.83 -7.42 -9.31
N VAL A 200 9.89 -7.12 -10.61
CA VAL A 200 8.82 -6.44 -11.35
C VAL A 200 8.24 -7.36 -12.41
N PHE A 201 6.92 -7.52 -12.40
CA PHE A 201 6.19 -8.26 -13.43
C PHE A 201 4.81 -7.66 -13.67
N ILE A 202 4.20 -7.95 -14.81
CA ILE A 202 2.86 -7.47 -15.13
C ILE A 202 1.82 -8.44 -14.58
N ALA A 203 0.97 -7.96 -13.66
CA ALA A 203 -0.21 -8.70 -13.24
C ALA A 203 -1.35 -8.39 -14.23
N ASP A 204 -1.55 -9.29 -15.19
CA ASP A 204 -2.54 -9.10 -16.26
C ASP A 204 -3.96 -9.45 -15.81
N LYS A 205 -4.95 -8.66 -16.23
CA LYS A 205 -6.40 -8.93 -16.11
C LYS A 205 -6.82 -9.41 -14.72
N ILE A 206 -6.40 -8.71 -13.67
CA ILE A 206 -6.93 -8.95 -12.33
C ILE A 206 -8.44 -8.67 -12.37
N PRO A 207 -9.29 -9.63 -11.97
CA PRO A 207 -10.73 -9.51 -12.19
C PRO A 207 -11.34 -8.34 -11.41
N PRO A 208 -12.49 -7.80 -11.86
CA PRO A 208 -13.29 -6.86 -11.09
C PRO A 208 -13.59 -7.38 -9.69
N LEU A 209 -13.44 -6.53 -8.66
CA LEU A 209 -13.80 -6.84 -7.27
C LEU A 209 -13.22 -8.18 -6.76
N GLY A 210 -12.07 -8.58 -7.31
CA GLY A 210 -11.50 -9.92 -7.15
C GLY A 210 -9.99 -9.89 -7.01
N PHE A 211 -9.36 -11.07 -7.03
CA PHE A 211 -7.92 -11.18 -6.84
C PHE A 211 -7.26 -12.16 -7.80
N ARG A 212 -5.94 -12.08 -7.90
CA ARG A 212 -5.07 -13.12 -8.44
C ARG A 212 -3.95 -13.43 -7.47
N SER A 213 -3.55 -14.70 -7.41
CA SER A 213 -2.40 -15.14 -6.62
C SER A 213 -1.21 -15.39 -7.53
N TYR A 214 -0.02 -15.01 -7.12
CA TYR A 214 1.21 -15.33 -7.84
C TYR A 214 2.14 -16.09 -6.92
N PHE A 215 2.76 -17.15 -7.44
CA PHE A 215 3.75 -17.93 -6.71
C PHE A 215 5.14 -17.55 -7.20
N ILE A 216 6.05 -17.28 -6.25
CA ILE A 216 7.40 -16.83 -6.54
C ILE A 216 8.38 -17.79 -5.88
N GLU A 217 9.35 -18.23 -6.67
CA GLU A 217 10.44 -19.09 -6.22
C GLU A 217 11.79 -18.44 -6.55
N ARG A 218 12.65 -18.31 -5.53
CA ARG A 218 14.06 -17.98 -5.69
C ARG A 218 14.84 -19.25 -5.97
N ILE A 219 15.42 -19.33 -7.16
CA ILE A 219 16.23 -20.46 -7.60
C ILE A 219 17.65 -20.36 -7.04
N GLN A 220 18.20 -19.15 -7.04
CA GLN A 220 19.58 -18.92 -6.65
C GLN A 220 19.68 -17.60 -5.89
N LEU A 221 20.28 -17.64 -4.70
CA LEU A 221 20.71 -16.43 -4.00
C LEU A 221 21.98 -15.89 -4.66
N ARG A 222 22.03 -14.59 -4.90
CA ARG A 222 23.21 -13.92 -5.45
C ARG A 222 23.72 -12.93 -4.41
N THR A 223 25.01 -13.03 -4.09
CA THR A 223 25.68 -12.03 -3.25
C THR A 223 26.27 -10.94 -4.12
N ARG A 224 26.32 -9.71 -3.59
CA ARG A 224 26.98 -8.59 -4.25
C ARG A 224 28.49 -8.84 -4.29
N THR A 225 29.01 -9.30 -5.41
CA THR A 225 30.45 -9.23 -5.67
C THR A 225 30.82 -7.76 -5.85
N ARG A 226 31.44 -7.15 -4.84
CA ARG A 226 32.14 -5.87 -5.03
C ARG A 226 33.24 -6.12 -6.05
N ARG A 227 33.02 -5.78 -7.31
CA ARG A 227 34.12 -5.63 -8.27
C ARG A 227 34.97 -4.47 -7.74
N SER A 228 36.10 -4.78 -7.12
CA SER A 228 37.18 -3.81 -6.98
C SER A 228 37.59 -3.45 -8.41
N VAL A 229 37.26 -2.24 -8.84
CA VAL A 229 37.90 -1.67 -10.02
C VAL A 229 39.33 -1.35 -9.57
N LEU A 230 40.23 -2.32 -9.69
CA LEU A 230 41.66 -2.08 -9.66
C LEU A 230 41.95 -1.22 -10.88
N LYS A 231 41.92 0.11 -10.70
CA LYS A 231 42.57 1.03 -11.64
C LYS A 231 44.05 0.66 -11.62
N ARG A 232 44.52 -0.04 -12.65
CA ARG A 232 45.96 -0.07 -12.95
C ARG A 232 46.34 1.37 -13.25
N ALA A 233 47.10 1.99 -12.35
CA ALA A 233 47.86 3.17 -12.67
C ALA A 233 48.94 2.74 -13.66
N SER A 234 48.80 3.19 -14.90
CA SER A 234 49.86 3.22 -15.91
C SER A 234 50.67 4.49 -15.75
#